data_AF-A0AAN8L2K1-F1
#
_entry.id   AF-A0AAN8L2K1-F1
#
_cell.length_a   1.000
_cell.length_b   1.000
_cell.length_c   1.000
_cell.angle_alpha   90.00
_cell.angle_beta   90.00
_cell.angle_gamma   90.00
#
_symmetry.space_group_name_H-M   'P 1'
#
loop_
_entity.id
_entity.type
_entity.pdbx_description
1 polymer ?
#
loop_
_entity_poly.entity_id
_entity_poly.type
_entity_poly.pdbx_seq_one_letter_code
_entity_poly.pdbx_strand_id
1 'polypeptide(L)'
;MAEPQVTEVTVYKSAVDKALQSETGNLDLFLRFLLGLSLESNQKHLRGLLTKTRSSSQSHEETVKYIKEKIRENPSPERCINLFHSLNELNDHSLVEEIQSYLRSGSLSEANLSPAQWSALVFVLLTSEKELDVFDLKKYSRSEEGLLRLLPVVKASRAALLSGCGVTEERL
;
A
#
# COMPACT_ATOMS: atom_id res chain seq x y z
N MET A 1 -7.23 -40.24 1.04
CA MET A 1 -6.44 -39.03 1.36
C MET A 1 -7.44 -37.90 1.55
N ALA A 2 -7.46 -37.26 2.72
CA ALA A 2 -8.31 -36.09 2.94
C ALA A 2 -7.72 -34.90 2.17
N GLU A 3 -8.54 -34.15 1.44
CA GLU A 3 -8.13 -32.87 0.86
C GLU A 3 -7.70 -31.92 1.99
N PRO A 4 -6.61 -31.16 1.83
CA PRO A 4 -6.21 -30.18 2.84
C PRO A 4 -7.35 -29.17 2.99
N GLN A 5 -7.83 -28.97 4.22
CA GLN A 5 -8.84 -27.95 4.48
C GLN A 5 -8.23 -26.57 4.20
N VAL A 6 -8.63 -25.98 3.08
CA VAL A 6 -8.23 -24.61 2.73
C VAL A 6 -8.93 -23.65 3.69
N THR A 7 -8.14 -22.98 4.53
CA THR A 7 -8.67 -21.95 5.43
C THR A 7 -8.91 -20.64 4.68
N GLU A 8 -9.85 -19.84 5.15
CA GLU A 8 -10.16 -18.52 4.58
C GLU A 8 -8.92 -17.61 4.48
N VAL A 9 -8.07 -17.61 5.53
CA VAL A 9 -6.77 -16.92 5.53
C VAL A 9 -5.87 -17.39 4.39
N THR A 10 -5.83 -18.70 4.13
CA THR A 10 -5.01 -19.27 3.05
C THR A 10 -5.49 -18.80 1.68
N VAL A 11 -6.81 -18.64 1.50
CA VAL A 11 -7.39 -18.11 0.26
C VAL A 11 -6.97 -16.66 0.05
N TYR A 12 -7.11 -15.79 1.06
CA TYR A 12 -6.77 -14.38 0.92
C TYR A 12 -5.27 -14.15 0.73
N LYS A 13 -4.42 -14.85 1.49
CA LYS A 13 -2.96 -14.79 1.28
C LYS A 13 -2.58 -15.22 -0.14
N SER A 14 -3.17 -16.30 -0.65
CA SER A 14 -2.94 -16.74 -2.03
C SER A 14 -3.42 -15.72 -3.06
N ALA A 15 -4.54 -15.05 -2.83
CA ALA A 15 -5.04 -13.99 -3.72
C ALA A 15 -4.09 -12.79 -3.73
N VAL A 16 -3.56 -12.38 -2.57
CA VAL A 16 -2.53 -11.34 -2.45
C VAL A 16 -1.28 -11.71 -3.26
N ASP A 17 -0.76 -12.93 -3.07
CA ASP A 17 0.42 -13.40 -3.81
C ASP A 17 0.19 -13.42 -5.33
N LYS A 18 -0.98 -13.89 -5.79
CA LYS A 18 -1.31 -13.91 -7.21
C LYS A 18 -1.43 -12.50 -7.80
N ALA A 19 -1.99 -11.55 -7.08
CA ALA A 19 -2.05 -10.17 -7.54
C ALA A 19 -0.66 -9.54 -7.62
N LEU A 20 0.23 -9.84 -6.68
CA LEU A 20 1.63 -9.40 -6.70
C LEU A 20 2.43 -9.99 -7.88
N GLN A 21 2.14 -11.24 -8.26
CA GLN A 21 2.78 -11.91 -9.40
C GLN A 21 2.22 -11.47 -10.75
N SER A 22 1.06 -10.79 -10.80
CA SER A 22 0.50 -10.29 -12.04
C SER A 22 1.33 -9.14 -12.58
N GLU A 23 1.98 -9.29 -13.73
CA GLU A 23 2.75 -8.19 -14.33
C GLU A 23 1.87 -7.01 -14.76
N THR A 24 0.63 -7.29 -15.19
CA THR A 24 -0.27 -6.27 -15.77
C THR A 24 -1.21 -5.64 -14.74
N GLY A 25 -1.27 -6.16 -13.51
CA GLY A 25 -2.20 -5.68 -12.47
C GLY A 25 -3.67 -6.01 -12.75
N ASN A 26 -3.94 -6.92 -13.69
CA ASN A 26 -5.29 -7.36 -14.01
C ASN A 26 -6.05 -7.99 -12.83
N LEU A 27 -5.34 -8.41 -11.79
CA LEU A 27 -5.91 -8.96 -10.55
C LEU A 27 -6.06 -7.92 -9.43
N ASP A 28 -5.63 -6.68 -9.62
CA ASP A 28 -5.59 -5.67 -8.56
C ASP A 28 -7.01 -5.32 -8.08
N LEU A 29 -7.90 -4.96 -9.02
CA LEU A 29 -9.31 -4.69 -8.72
C LEU A 29 -10.03 -5.92 -8.19
N PHE A 30 -9.68 -7.11 -8.68
CA PHE A 30 -10.25 -8.36 -8.19
C PHE A 30 -9.87 -8.62 -6.73
N LEU A 31 -8.60 -8.43 -6.37
CA LEU A 31 -8.12 -8.58 -5.00
C LEU A 31 -8.86 -7.61 -4.07
N ARG A 32 -8.92 -6.33 -4.45
CA ARG A 32 -9.63 -5.30 -3.69
C ARG A 32 -11.08 -5.67 -3.45
N PHE A 33 -11.78 -6.06 -4.50
CA PHE A 33 -13.17 -6.49 -4.40
C PHE A 33 -13.32 -7.72 -3.50
N LEU A 34 -12.48 -8.75 -3.67
CA LEU A 34 -12.51 -9.97 -2.86
C LEU A 34 -12.30 -9.68 -1.37
N LEU A 35 -11.35 -8.81 -1.03
CA LEU A 35 -11.08 -8.42 0.36
C LEU A 35 -12.18 -7.52 0.92
N GLY A 36 -12.70 -6.58 0.13
CA GLY A 36 -13.88 -5.80 0.54
C GLY A 36 -15.08 -6.70 0.83
N LEU A 37 -15.31 -7.74 0.01
CA LEU A 37 -16.37 -8.72 0.23
C LEU A 37 -16.18 -9.57 1.50
N SER A 38 -14.95 -9.73 2.00
CA SER A 38 -14.69 -10.54 3.19
C SER A 38 -15.16 -9.87 4.49
N LEU A 39 -15.32 -8.55 4.47
CA LEU A 39 -15.82 -7.80 5.63
C LEU A 39 -17.22 -8.24 6.01
N GLU A 40 -17.44 -8.48 7.30
CA GLU A 40 -18.75 -8.88 7.84
C GLU A 40 -19.86 -7.86 7.48
N SER A 41 -19.50 -6.57 7.46
CA SER A 41 -20.39 -5.48 7.05
C SER A 41 -20.90 -5.63 5.62
N ASN A 42 -20.13 -6.25 4.72
CA ASN A 42 -20.48 -6.50 3.34
C ASN A 42 -21.12 -7.89 3.15
N GLN A 43 -20.66 -8.90 3.89
CA GLN A 43 -21.26 -10.24 3.87
C GLN A 43 -22.72 -10.25 4.33
N LYS A 44 -23.13 -9.39 5.27
CA LYS A 44 -24.52 -9.29 5.73
C LYS A 44 -25.50 -9.00 4.59
N HIS A 45 -25.06 -8.27 3.56
CA HIS A 45 -25.85 -7.91 2.39
C HIS A 45 -25.92 -9.03 1.35
N LEU A 46 -25.02 -10.02 1.44
CA LEU A 46 -24.88 -11.12 0.48
C LEU A 46 -25.34 -12.47 1.06
N ARG A 47 -26.08 -12.48 2.17
CA ARG A 47 -26.57 -13.71 2.84
C ARG A 47 -27.37 -14.66 1.94
N GLY A 48 -27.96 -14.18 0.83
CA GLY A 48 -28.66 -15.00 -0.15
C GLY A 48 -27.75 -15.63 -1.22
N LEU A 49 -26.52 -15.14 -1.36
CA LEU A 49 -25.53 -15.59 -2.35
C LEU A 49 -24.38 -16.37 -1.71
N LEU A 50 -23.99 -15.99 -0.49
CA LEU A 50 -22.94 -16.64 0.29
C LEU A 50 -23.58 -17.56 1.33
N THR A 51 -23.23 -18.84 1.31
CA THR A 51 -23.41 -19.69 2.48
C THR A 51 -22.70 -19.04 3.66
N LYS A 52 -23.29 -19.12 4.85
CA LYS A 52 -22.81 -18.43 6.05
C LYS A 52 -21.44 -19.00 6.47
N THR A 53 -20.37 -18.58 5.82
CA THR A 53 -19.00 -18.87 6.21
C THR A 53 -18.69 -17.99 7.40
N ARG A 54 -18.16 -18.58 8.47
CA ARG A 54 -17.76 -17.82 9.66
C ARG A 54 -16.46 -17.08 9.33
N SER A 55 -16.58 -15.94 8.65
CA SER A 55 -15.51 -14.94 8.63
C SER A 55 -15.21 -14.59 10.10
N SER A 56 -13.96 -14.78 10.51
CA SER A 56 -13.54 -14.49 11.87
C SER A 56 -12.74 -13.19 11.87
N SER A 57 -12.89 -12.37 12.91
CA SER A 57 -12.03 -11.20 13.10
C SER A 57 -10.54 -11.58 13.06
N GLN A 58 -10.22 -12.79 13.54
CA GLN A 58 -8.88 -13.36 13.48
C GLN A 58 -8.38 -13.59 12.05
N SER A 59 -9.21 -14.11 11.13
CA SER A 59 -8.79 -14.32 9.73
C SER A 59 -8.51 -13.01 9.00
N HIS A 60 -9.25 -11.96 9.36
CA HIS A 60 -9.05 -10.61 8.87
C HIS A 60 -7.74 -10.00 9.39
N GLU A 61 -7.50 -10.01 10.71
CA GLU A 61 -6.26 -9.49 11.30
C GLU A 61 -5.00 -10.16 10.73
N GLU A 62 -5.05 -11.48 10.51
CA GLU A 62 -3.95 -12.23 9.90
C GLU A 62 -3.70 -11.82 8.44
N THR A 63 -4.77 -11.53 7.68
CA THR A 63 -4.67 -11.06 6.30
C THR A 63 -4.11 -9.65 6.22
N VAL A 64 -4.55 -8.74 7.09
CA VAL A 64 -4.01 -7.38 7.21
C VAL A 64 -2.52 -7.41 7.56
N LYS A 65 -2.14 -8.22 8.54
CA LYS A 65 -0.73 -8.38 8.93
C LYS A 65 0.12 -8.85 7.75
N TYR A 66 -0.38 -9.82 7.00
CA TYR A 66 0.30 -10.36 5.83
C TYR A 66 0.46 -9.32 4.71
N ILE A 67 -0.57 -8.53 4.42
CA ILE A 67 -0.47 -7.45 3.43
C ILE A 67 0.58 -6.42 3.87
N LYS A 68 0.61 -6.04 5.16
CA LYS A 68 1.65 -5.14 5.70
C LYS A 68 3.05 -5.75 5.59
N GLU A 69 3.20 -7.06 5.78
CA GLU A 69 4.48 -7.77 5.52
C GLU A 69 4.87 -7.68 4.04
N LYS A 70 3.94 -7.91 3.11
CA LYS A 70 4.19 -7.76 1.68
C LYS A 70 4.56 -6.35 1.26
N ILE A 71 4.00 -5.32 1.89
CA ILE A 71 4.43 -3.94 1.67
C ILE A 71 5.88 -3.73 2.16
N ARG A 72 6.27 -4.34 3.29
CA ARG A 72 7.65 -4.25 3.83
C ARG A 72 8.68 -4.94 2.95
N GLU A 73 8.28 -5.96 2.18
CA GLU A 73 9.12 -6.57 1.15
C GLU A 73 9.44 -5.59 0.00
N ASN A 74 8.83 -4.40 -0.01
CA ASN A 74 9.09 -3.29 -0.93
C ASN A 74 8.95 -3.70 -2.41
N PRO A 75 7.77 -4.19 -2.84
CA PRO A 75 7.49 -4.50 -4.23
C PRO A 75 7.44 -3.22 -5.08
N SER A 76 7.11 -3.34 -6.37
CA SER A 76 7.01 -2.15 -7.24
C SER A 76 6.00 -1.13 -6.69
N PRO A 77 6.16 0.17 -6.99
CA PRO A 77 5.24 1.21 -6.54
C PRO A 77 3.77 0.89 -6.84
N GLU A 78 3.49 0.37 -8.03
CA GLU A 78 2.14 -0.01 -8.48
C GLU A 78 1.56 -1.13 -7.61
N ARG A 79 2.39 -2.12 -7.26
CA ARG A 79 2.00 -3.21 -6.35
C ARG A 79 1.75 -2.70 -4.94
N CYS A 80 2.63 -1.84 -4.42
CA CYS A 80 2.43 -1.18 -3.13
C CYS A 80 1.10 -0.40 -3.11
N ILE A 81 0.80 0.38 -4.14
CA ILE A 81 -0.46 1.13 -4.27
C ILE A 81 -1.66 0.18 -4.20
N ASN A 82 -1.64 -0.93 -4.94
CA ASN A 82 -2.70 -1.93 -4.89
C ASN A 82 -2.87 -2.54 -3.48
N LEU A 83 -1.77 -2.85 -2.78
CA LEU A 83 -1.81 -3.37 -1.41
C LEU A 83 -2.36 -2.34 -0.41
N PHE A 84 -2.03 -1.06 -0.54
CA PHE A 84 -2.63 0.00 0.29
C PHE A 84 -4.13 0.15 0.03
N HIS A 85 -4.56 0.08 -1.23
CA HIS A 85 -5.99 0.03 -1.52
C HIS A 85 -6.65 -1.20 -0.90
N SER A 86 -5.99 -2.36 -0.95
CA SER A 86 -6.49 -3.59 -0.32
C SER A 86 -6.64 -3.45 1.20
N LEU A 87 -5.72 -2.76 1.88
CA LEU A 87 -5.86 -2.40 3.30
C LEU A 87 -7.06 -1.48 3.54
N ASN A 88 -7.29 -0.50 2.66
CA ASN A 88 -8.47 0.37 2.76
C ASN A 88 -9.79 -0.40 2.59
N GLU A 89 -9.86 -1.37 1.67
CA GLU A 89 -11.05 -2.24 1.52
C GLU A 89 -11.29 -3.09 2.77
N LEU A 90 -10.25 -3.32 3.57
CA LEU A 90 -10.27 -4.02 4.86
C LEU A 90 -10.48 -3.05 6.05
N ASN A 91 -10.74 -1.76 5.82
CA ASN A 91 -10.83 -0.70 6.82
C ASN A 91 -9.57 -0.54 7.71
N ASP A 92 -8.39 -0.95 7.23
CA ASP A 92 -7.13 -0.70 7.90
C ASP A 92 -6.43 0.51 7.27
N HIS A 93 -6.38 1.61 8.03
CA HIS A 93 -5.74 2.85 7.60
C HIS A 93 -4.46 3.18 8.38
N SER A 94 -3.98 2.26 9.21
CA SER A 94 -3.00 2.60 10.26
C SER A 94 -1.69 3.17 9.72
N LEU A 95 -1.16 2.59 8.63
CA LEU A 95 0.08 3.06 7.99
C LEU A 95 -0.10 4.44 7.33
N VAL A 96 -1.27 4.69 6.75
CA VAL A 96 -1.60 5.98 6.12
C VAL A 96 -1.76 7.05 7.19
N GLU A 97 -2.49 6.76 8.27
CA GLU A 97 -2.69 7.66 9.40
C GLU A 97 -1.38 8.04 10.08
N GLU A 98 -0.48 7.07 10.26
CA GLU A 98 0.85 7.29 10.83
C GLU A 98 1.67 8.27 9.97
N ILE A 99 1.71 8.07 8.65
CA ILE A 99 2.40 8.98 7.73
C ILE A 99 1.74 10.36 7.69
N GLN A 100 0.41 10.43 7.65
CA GLN A 100 -0.29 11.71 7.69
C GLN A 100 -0.02 12.47 8.98
N SER A 101 0.13 11.77 10.12
CA SER A 101 0.53 12.37 11.39
C SER A 101 1.92 13.03 11.29
N TYR A 102 2.91 12.31 10.73
CA TYR A 102 4.26 12.87 10.52
C TYR A 102 4.26 14.08 9.58
N LEU A 103 3.43 14.06 8.53
CA LEU A 103 3.29 15.19 7.61
C LEU A 103 2.69 16.42 8.29
N ARG A 104 1.71 16.23 9.19
CA ARG A 104 1.07 17.32 9.94
C ARG A 104 2.00 17.92 11.01
N SER A 105 2.81 17.09 11.66
CA SER A 105 3.77 17.55 12.69
C SER A 105 5.03 18.19 12.11
N GLY A 106 5.29 18.02 10.80
CA GLY A 106 6.54 18.45 10.17
C GLY A 106 7.78 17.66 10.65
N SER A 107 7.58 16.53 11.33
CA SER A 107 8.64 15.76 11.99
C SER A 107 9.13 14.58 11.15
N LEU A 108 9.24 14.76 9.84
CA LEU A 108 9.87 13.77 8.96
C LEU A 108 11.38 13.90 9.07
N SER A 109 11.98 13.05 9.89
CA SER A 109 13.42 12.81 9.90
C SER A 109 13.74 11.76 8.83
N GLU A 110 14.60 12.13 7.87
CA GLU A 110 15.07 11.24 6.79
C GLU A 110 15.64 9.91 7.29
N ALA A 111 16.13 9.89 8.53
CA ALA A 111 16.87 8.77 9.10
C ALA A 111 15.99 7.61 9.63
N ASN A 112 14.65 7.75 9.68
CA ASN A 112 13.81 6.90 10.53
C ASN A 112 12.60 6.22 9.87
N LEU A 113 12.34 6.40 8.58
CA LEU A 113 11.21 5.72 7.94
C LEU A 113 11.56 4.28 7.58
N SER A 114 10.74 3.34 8.06
CA SER A 114 10.75 1.94 7.61
C SER A 114 10.34 1.83 6.13
N PRO A 115 10.68 0.73 5.43
CA PRO A 115 10.27 0.52 4.04
C PRO A 115 8.75 0.65 3.81
N ALA A 116 7.93 0.19 4.76
CA ALA A 116 6.47 0.33 4.67
C ALA A 116 6.00 1.78 4.84
N GLN A 117 6.65 2.56 5.70
CA GLN A 117 6.35 3.98 5.88
C GLN A 117 6.76 4.79 4.63
N TRP A 118 7.90 4.49 4.01
CA TRP A 118 8.27 5.07 2.70
C TRP A 118 7.21 4.78 1.64
N SER A 119 6.77 3.53 1.55
CA SER A 119 5.72 3.11 0.62
C SER A 119 4.39 3.83 0.92
N ALA A 120 4.05 4.01 2.20
CA ALA A 120 2.86 4.76 2.61
C ALA A 120 2.97 6.26 2.26
N LEU A 121 4.14 6.86 2.38
CA LEU A 121 4.39 8.24 1.96
C LEU A 121 4.18 8.40 0.46
N VAL A 122 4.76 7.52 -0.36
CA VAL A 122 4.53 7.50 -1.82
C VAL A 122 3.04 7.37 -2.13
N PHE A 123 2.35 6.43 -1.47
CA PHE A 123 0.92 6.23 -1.65
C PHE A 123 0.11 7.49 -1.32
N VAL A 124 0.34 8.11 -0.16
CA VAL A 124 -0.36 9.34 0.26
C VAL A 124 -0.12 10.49 -0.72
N LEU A 125 1.10 10.64 -1.23
CA LEU A 125 1.43 11.71 -2.17
C LEU A 125 0.80 11.49 -3.55
N LEU A 126 0.81 10.25 -4.07
CA LEU A 126 0.26 9.92 -5.38
C LEU A 126 -1.27 9.86 -5.41
N THR A 127 -1.91 9.56 -4.28
CA THR A 127 -3.38 9.46 -4.18
C THR A 127 -4.03 10.69 -3.57
N SER A 128 -3.25 11.72 -3.27
CA SER A 128 -3.74 13.02 -2.83
C SER A 128 -4.55 13.67 -3.97
N GLU A 129 -5.70 14.26 -3.64
CA GLU A 129 -6.53 15.01 -4.59
C GLU A 129 -5.84 16.28 -5.12
N LYS A 130 -4.73 16.71 -4.52
CA LYS A 130 -3.94 17.85 -5.00
C LYS A 130 -3.04 17.42 -6.15
N GLU A 131 -3.09 18.17 -7.25
CA GLU A 131 -2.15 18.01 -8.35
C GLU A 131 -0.71 18.22 -7.87
N LEU A 132 0.18 17.31 -8.29
CA LEU A 132 1.61 17.39 -8.05
C LEU A 132 2.27 18.36 -9.05
N ASP A 133 1.91 19.65 -9.01
CA ASP A 133 2.46 20.65 -9.93
C ASP A 133 3.97 20.88 -9.70
N VAL A 134 4.37 21.15 -8.45
CA VAL A 134 5.78 21.26 -8.07
C VAL A 134 6.07 20.44 -6.83
N PHE A 135 6.86 19.38 -7.00
CA PHE A 135 7.31 18.52 -5.91
C PHE A 135 8.66 18.97 -5.35
N ASP A 136 8.69 19.41 -4.09
CA ASP A 136 9.91 19.81 -3.41
C ASP A 136 10.46 18.67 -2.55
N LEU A 137 11.52 18.01 -3.05
CA LEU A 137 12.10 16.85 -2.39
C LEU A 137 12.60 17.18 -0.97
N LYS A 138 13.12 18.41 -0.74
CA LYS A 138 13.67 18.84 0.57
C LYS A 138 12.67 18.82 1.72
N LYS A 139 11.38 18.84 1.41
CA LYS A 139 10.31 18.75 2.42
C LYS A 139 10.21 17.35 3.03
N TYR A 140 10.81 16.35 2.37
CA TYR A 140 10.74 14.94 2.74
C TYR A 140 12.12 14.34 2.95
N SER A 141 13.07 14.62 2.05
CA SER A 141 14.47 14.21 2.18
C SER A 141 15.45 15.08 1.38
N ARG A 142 16.70 15.12 1.83
CA ARG A 142 17.87 15.78 1.25
C ARG A 142 18.95 14.74 0.94
N SER A 143 18.55 13.50 0.68
CA SER A 143 19.44 12.39 0.38
C SER A 143 19.10 11.74 -0.96
N GLU A 144 20.11 11.08 -1.55
CA GLU A 144 19.93 10.28 -2.77
C GLU A 144 18.99 9.09 -2.53
N GLU A 145 19.06 8.43 -1.38
CA GLU A 145 18.13 7.34 -1.02
C GLU A 145 16.69 7.86 -0.99
N GLY A 146 16.46 9.04 -0.41
CA GLY A 146 15.15 9.69 -0.41
C GLY A 146 14.64 9.97 -1.82
N LEU A 147 15.51 10.44 -2.74
CA LEU A 147 15.17 10.59 -4.15
C LEU A 147 14.75 9.24 -4.77
N LEU A 148 15.53 8.18 -4.57
CA LEU A 148 15.22 6.87 -5.15
C LEU A 148 13.88 6.32 -4.64
N ARG A 149 13.59 6.49 -3.34
CA ARG A 149 12.31 6.10 -2.74
C ARG A 149 11.13 6.92 -3.25
N LEU A 150 11.35 8.21 -3.53
CA LEU A 150 10.31 9.14 -3.99
C LEU A 150 10.28 9.34 -5.51
N LEU A 151 11.08 8.58 -6.27
CA LEU A 151 11.13 8.64 -7.73
C LEU A 151 9.74 8.49 -8.38
N PRO A 152 8.82 7.63 -7.89
CA PRO A 152 7.47 7.56 -8.44
C PRO A 152 6.71 8.89 -8.33
N VAL A 153 6.87 9.60 -7.21
CA VAL A 153 6.25 10.91 -6.99
C VAL A 153 6.87 11.96 -7.90
N VAL A 154 8.21 11.96 -8.03
CA VAL A 154 8.93 12.85 -8.94
C VAL A 154 8.45 12.68 -10.38
N LYS A 155 8.32 11.43 -10.85
CA LYS A 155 7.84 11.11 -12.22
C LYS A 155 6.39 11.50 -12.45
N ALA A 156 5.55 11.42 -11.42
CA ALA A 156 4.15 11.84 -11.49
C ALA A 156 3.95 13.36 -11.39
N SER A 157 4.99 14.10 -10.98
CA SER A 157 4.92 15.55 -10.81
C SER A 157 5.22 16.28 -12.10
N ARG A 158 4.61 17.46 -12.31
CA ARG A 158 4.91 18.29 -13.49
C ARG A 158 6.33 18.88 -13.42
N ALA A 159 6.77 19.28 -12.24
CA ALA A 159 8.13 19.72 -11.97
C ALA A 159 8.59 19.22 -10.60
N ALA A 160 9.91 19.05 -10.43
CA ALA A 160 10.52 18.66 -9.16
C ALA A 160 11.72 19.55 -8.80
N LEU A 161 11.81 19.95 -7.53
CA LEU A 161 12.94 20.71 -6.98
C LEU A 161 13.89 19.76 -6.27
N LEU A 162 15.06 19.52 -6.90
CA LEU A 162 16.08 18.57 -6.41
C LEU A 162 17.37 19.24 -5.94
N SER A 163 17.52 20.54 -6.20
CA SER A 163 18.70 21.33 -5.80
C SER A 163 19.02 21.09 -4.33
N GLY A 164 20.27 20.82 -3.92
CA GLY A 164 20.59 20.65 -2.49
C GLY A 164 20.04 19.39 -1.82
N CYS A 165 19.66 18.36 -2.58
CA CYS A 165 19.34 17.01 -2.09
C CYS A 165 20.46 15.99 -2.35
N GLY A 166 21.69 16.46 -2.63
CA GLY A 166 22.85 15.58 -2.88
C GLY A 166 22.78 14.77 -4.18
N VAL A 167 21.92 15.17 -5.12
CA VAL A 167 21.73 14.49 -6.41
C VAL A 167 22.88 14.83 -7.37
N THR A 168 23.51 13.82 -7.96
CA THR A 168 24.51 13.98 -9.04
C THR A 168 23.85 13.89 -10.41
N GLU A 169 24.38 14.62 -11.41
CA GLU A 169 23.78 14.74 -12.76
C GLU A 169 23.63 13.41 -13.52
N GLU A 170 24.38 12.37 -13.17
CA GLU A 170 24.41 11.09 -13.91
C GLU A 170 23.17 10.19 -13.70
N ARG A 171 22.25 10.54 -12.78
CA ARG A 171 21.19 9.64 -12.30
C ARG A 171 19.75 10.17 -12.45
N LEU A 172 19.56 11.30 -13.14
CA LEU A 172 18.24 11.84 -13.51
C LEU A 172 17.87 11.45 -14.95
#